data_AF-A0A1Y1VNW0-F1
#
_entry.id   AF-A0A1Y1VNW0-F1
#
_cell.length_a   1.000
_cell.length_b   1.000
_cell.length_c   1.000
_cell.angle_alpha   90.00
_cell.angle_beta   90.00
_cell.angle_gamma   90.00
#
_symmetry.space_group_name_H-M   'P 1'
#
loop_
_entity.id
_entity.type
_entity.pdbx_description
1 polymer ?
#
loop_
_entity_poly.entity_id
_entity_poly.type
_entity_poly.pdbx_seq_one_letter_code
_entity_poly.pdbx_strand_id
1 'polypeptide(L)'
;MYTSRMKWFLNCLFLAVTLNFVFNLFIYGNMVNELPLMQINIQGYWLSSTLALKARLTSIAFMGRNEELYNSIAPLNEYINNEFNELIVENLIDLSSTDPLSKDSLLYGKTNNTMDSIIKSDIFDLINYLSSINSVINEIENNKEKFKTIFENSMDSIIKKIEQKCLYQKILALVMLLFIFAEFVYLIFFVLIPIIKYTISTEARSLTMFGKIPKACIDEMIKKYESQIRFLSENFDEDDLDDDNNNNNNNEENNKVTVKKDLTIINDNELTSFTSQHPTFWSYTYLIFGLIIILIPLFIIYIPVLSFKPRLMNNMNYQINTAKKGYYINQIILYSYEQFFNDEYSFIKYETKRKLNEYLTLLEENDKELFENYNKASVHSYDKITHISNEQGCVRKSSYENECLERVYNSTYGYTKEIADVPYNLKMNEYLAVVKRFIRDMNDFSPEGNFFNENDLYYQINNAINNKFIKYQKSLKDDLFGTIYRINELFLSFMYSFINKCVVQTFITYIIALIAMIICYKFLFIKVKLTKEKELEFLSFFIFIVPQFYIKNNESYQRFIETGKVDED
;
A
#
# COMPACT_ATOMS: atom_id res chain seq x y z
N MET A 1 41.60 13.27 -0.61
CA MET A 1 40.43 13.95 -1.22
C MET A 1 39.35 12.98 -1.70
N TYR A 2 39.65 12.04 -2.61
CA TYR A 2 38.65 11.11 -3.17
C TYR A 2 37.98 10.18 -2.15
N THR A 3 38.73 9.65 -1.17
CA THR A 3 38.19 8.82 -0.07
C THR A 3 37.14 9.56 0.75
N SER A 4 37.32 10.87 0.97
CA SER A 4 36.35 11.71 1.70
C SER A 4 35.06 11.88 0.89
N ARG A 5 35.17 12.08 -0.44
CA ARG A 5 34.02 12.20 -1.33
C ARG A 5 33.20 10.91 -1.42
N MET A 6 33.86 9.74 -1.45
CA MET A 6 33.18 8.44 -1.44
C MET A 6 32.43 8.18 -0.12
N LYS A 7 33.03 8.53 1.03
CA LYS A 7 32.36 8.44 2.34
C LYS A 7 31.14 9.36 2.39
N TRP A 8 31.28 10.59 1.89
CA TRP A 8 30.18 11.54 1.84
C TRP A 8 29.02 11.05 0.97
N PHE A 9 29.31 10.53 -0.22
CA PHE A 9 28.30 9.90 -1.10
C PHE A 9 27.53 8.78 -0.37
N LEU A 10 28.23 7.87 0.32
CA LEU A 10 27.58 6.78 1.04
C LEU A 10 26.65 7.30 2.15
N ASN A 11 27.09 8.32 2.88
CA ASN A 11 26.28 8.96 3.91
C ASN A 11 25.04 9.63 3.31
N CYS A 12 25.17 10.32 2.17
CA CYS A 12 24.04 10.91 1.45
C CYS A 12 23.06 9.84 0.96
N LEU A 13 23.55 8.72 0.43
CA LEU A 13 22.74 7.60 -0.01
C LEU A 13 21.97 6.97 1.16
N PHE A 14 22.65 6.71 2.28
CA PHE A 14 22.04 6.16 3.48
C PHE A 14 20.95 7.08 4.06
N LEU A 15 21.25 8.38 4.11
CA LEU A 15 20.32 9.40 4.55
C LEU A 15 19.10 9.46 3.62
N ALA A 16 19.29 9.41 2.30
CA ALA A 16 18.21 9.42 1.33
C ALA A 16 17.30 8.19 1.47
N VAL A 17 17.88 6.99 1.56
CA VAL A 17 17.11 5.74 1.73
C VAL A 17 16.34 5.76 3.06
N THR A 18 16.97 6.25 4.14
CA THR A 18 16.34 6.33 5.46
C THR A 18 15.23 7.38 5.51
N LEU A 19 15.43 8.56 4.91
CA LEU A 19 14.38 9.57 4.80
C LEU A 19 13.19 9.04 4.01
N ASN A 20 13.43 8.41 2.86
CA ASN A 20 12.37 7.80 2.07
C ASN A 20 11.58 6.76 2.89
N PHE A 21 12.27 5.92 3.65
CA PHE A 21 11.65 4.95 4.54
C PHE A 21 10.75 5.63 5.60
N VAL A 22 11.26 6.63 6.32
CA VAL A 22 10.51 7.37 7.35
C VAL A 22 9.28 8.07 6.75
N PHE A 23 9.41 8.71 5.59
CA PHE A 23 8.28 9.34 4.92
C PHE A 23 7.21 8.33 4.50
N ASN A 24 7.60 7.17 3.97
CA ASN A 24 6.65 6.12 3.63
C ASN A 24 5.90 5.62 4.86
N LEU A 25 6.59 5.40 6.00
CA LEU A 25 5.93 5.02 7.25
C LEU A 25 4.93 6.07 7.73
N PHE A 26 5.30 7.35 7.70
CA PHE A 26 4.40 8.44 8.08
C PHE A 26 3.15 8.48 7.20
N ILE A 27 3.31 8.30 5.89
CA ILE A 27 2.18 8.27 4.96
C ILE A 27 1.28 7.06 5.21
N TYR A 28 1.85 5.86 5.43
CA TYR A 28 1.05 4.68 5.77
C TYR A 28 0.28 4.87 7.07
N GLY A 29 0.90 5.39 8.13
CA GLY A 29 0.22 5.71 9.39
C GLY A 29 -0.92 6.70 9.19
N ASN A 30 -0.70 7.74 8.38
CA ASN A 30 -1.74 8.71 8.05
C ASN A 30 -2.88 8.12 7.21
N MET A 31 -2.67 7.06 6.44
CA MET A 31 -3.75 6.37 5.71
C MET A 31 -4.54 5.46 6.64
N VAL A 32 -3.88 4.74 7.54
CA VAL A 32 -4.51 3.91 8.58
C VAL A 32 -5.49 4.75 9.41
N ASN A 33 -5.13 5.99 9.73
CA ASN A 33 -5.97 6.91 10.49
C ASN A 33 -7.22 7.42 9.73
N GLU A 34 -7.27 7.30 8.40
CA GLU A 34 -8.45 7.71 7.59
C GLU A 34 -9.42 6.55 7.37
N LEU A 35 -8.99 5.29 7.52
CA LEU A 35 -9.85 4.12 7.36
C LEU A 35 -11.07 4.10 8.31
N PRO A 36 -10.99 4.52 9.59
CA PRO A 36 -12.16 4.62 10.46
C PRO A 36 -13.21 5.59 9.91
N LEU A 37 -12.79 6.71 9.30
CA LEU A 37 -13.71 7.69 8.71
C LEU A 37 -14.50 7.08 7.55
N MET A 38 -13.88 6.17 6.81
CA MET A 38 -14.56 5.42 5.75
C MET A 38 -15.64 4.50 6.34
N GLN A 39 -15.35 3.80 7.44
CA GLN A 39 -16.34 2.98 8.13
C GLN A 39 -17.55 3.82 8.58
N ILE A 40 -17.28 4.97 9.17
CA ILE A 40 -18.29 5.93 9.65
C ILE A 40 -19.18 6.39 8.49
N ASN A 41 -18.60 6.77 7.35
CA ASN A 41 -19.38 7.18 6.19
C ASN A 41 -20.23 6.04 5.61
N ILE A 42 -19.73 4.80 5.59
CA ILE A 42 -20.52 3.62 5.15
C ILE A 42 -21.74 3.45 6.05
N GLN A 43 -21.52 3.48 7.36
CA GLN A 43 -22.59 3.36 8.35
C GLN A 43 -23.56 4.53 8.25
N GLY A 44 -23.07 5.75 8.02
CA GLY A 44 -23.87 6.95 7.81
C GLY A 44 -24.84 6.85 6.62
N TYR A 45 -24.39 6.28 5.49
CA TYR A 45 -25.25 6.08 4.31
C TYR A 45 -26.45 5.17 4.62
N TRP A 46 -26.21 4.13 5.43
CA TRP A 46 -27.25 3.17 5.81
C TRP A 46 -28.17 3.72 6.88
N LEU A 47 -27.57 4.39 7.86
CA LEU A 47 -28.30 5.06 8.92
C LEU A 47 -29.25 6.09 8.34
N SER A 48 -28.76 6.97 7.46
CA SER A 48 -29.58 7.98 6.82
C SER A 48 -30.73 7.38 6.01
N SER A 49 -30.47 6.36 5.19
CA SER A 49 -31.55 5.71 4.43
C SER A 49 -32.54 4.96 5.31
N THR A 50 -32.09 4.34 6.39
CA THR A 50 -32.95 3.63 7.35
C THR A 50 -33.79 4.62 8.15
N LEU A 51 -33.21 5.74 8.59
CA LEU A 51 -33.92 6.82 9.26
C LEU A 51 -34.96 7.42 8.33
N ALA A 52 -34.61 7.73 7.08
CA ALA A 52 -35.55 8.25 6.08
C ALA A 52 -36.72 7.30 5.84
N LEU A 53 -36.47 5.99 5.76
CA LEU A 53 -37.49 4.97 5.64
C LEU A 53 -38.40 4.92 6.88
N LYS A 54 -37.81 4.78 8.08
CA LYS A 54 -38.58 4.66 9.33
C LYS A 54 -39.36 5.93 9.65
N ALA A 55 -38.76 7.10 9.46
CA ALA A 55 -39.39 8.41 9.63
C ALA A 55 -40.65 8.52 8.78
N ARG A 56 -40.53 8.21 7.48
CA ARG A 56 -41.65 8.27 6.55
C ARG A 56 -42.74 7.24 6.85
N LEU A 57 -42.37 6.00 7.17
CA LEU A 57 -43.39 5.02 7.56
C LEU A 57 -44.07 5.38 8.89
N THR A 58 -43.38 6.03 9.82
CA THR A 58 -43.95 6.52 11.08
C THR A 58 -44.94 7.66 10.84
N SER A 59 -44.61 8.62 9.96
CA SER A 59 -45.55 9.70 9.62
C SER A 59 -46.81 9.17 8.97
N ILE A 60 -46.68 8.19 8.07
CA ILE A 60 -47.83 7.54 7.42
C ILE A 60 -48.65 6.72 8.44
N ALA A 61 -48.00 5.93 9.29
CA ALA A 61 -48.67 5.21 10.36
C ALA A 61 -49.49 6.14 11.27
N PHE A 62 -48.91 7.30 11.60
CA PHE A 62 -49.57 8.31 12.41
C PHE A 62 -50.77 8.94 11.68
N MET A 63 -50.60 9.35 10.42
CA MET A 63 -51.69 9.92 9.60
C MET A 63 -52.87 8.95 9.44
N GLY A 64 -52.59 7.65 9.31
CA GLY A 64 -53.61 6.61 9.20
C GLY A 64 -54.05 6.00 10.53
N ARG A 65 -53.63 6.54 11.68
CA ARG A 65 -53.88 6.01 13.04
C ARG A 65 -53.65 4.49 13.18
N ASN A 66 -52.62 3.96 12.52
CA ASN A 66 -52.28 2.54 12.55
C ASN A 66 -51.25 2.26 13.66
N GLU A 67 -51.74 1.85 14.84
CA GLU A 67 -50.88 1.54 15.99
C GLU A 67 -49.94 0.35 15.74
N GLU A 68 -50.36 -0.65 14.94
CA GLU A 68 -49.53 -1.82 14.63
C GLU A 68 -48.27 -1.42 13.85
N LEU A 69 -48.43 -0.62 12.80
CA LEU A 69 -47.32 -0.11 12.02
C LEU A 69 -46.45 0.82 12.87
N TYR A 70 -47.07 1.73 13.62
CA TYR A 70 -46.36 2.65 14.50
C TYR A 70 -45.48 1.90 15.51
N ASN A 71 -46.04 0.93 16.24
CA ASN A 71 -45.32 0.15 17.23
C ASN A 71 -44.22 -0.73 16.62
N SER A 72 -44.41 -1.23 15.39
CA SER A 72 -43.39 -2.00 14.67
C SER A 72 -42.19 -1.16 14.19
N ILE A 73 -42.31 0.17 14.19
CA ILE A 73 -41.31 1.13 13.67
C ILE A 73 -40.79 2.07 14.76
N ALA A 74 -41.53 2.22 15.86
CA ALA A 74 -41.23 3.05 17.04
C ALA A 74 -39.88 2.82 17.73
N PRO A 75 -39.14 1.69 17.63
CA PRO A 75 -37.77 1.63 18.15
C PRO A 75 -36.77 2.40 17.27
N LEU A 76 -37.14 3.57 16.76
CA LEU A 76 -36.23 4.51 16.10
C LEU A 76 -35.17 5.02 17.08
N ASN A 77 -35.58 5.34 18.32
CA ASN A 77 -34.66 5.79 19.38
C ASN A 77 -33.71 4.70 19.82
N GLU A 78 -34.18 3.46 19.96
CA GLU A 78 -33.31 2.32 20.29
C GLU A 78 -32.33 2.03 19.16
N TYR A 79 -32.78 2.09 17.89
CA TYR A 79 -31.91 1.94 16.73
C TYR A 79 -30.88 3.08 16.62
N ILE A 80 -31.30 4.33 16.84
CA ILE A 80 -30.40 5.48 16.88
C ILE A 80 -29.37 5.28 18.00
N ASN A 81 -29.79 4.97 19.21
CA ASN A 81 -28.89 4.81 20.35
C ASN A 81 -27.94 3.60 20.23
N ASN A 82 -28.36 2.53 19.56
CA ASN A 82 -27.55 1.32 19.39
C ASN A 82 -26.63 1.36 18.15
N GLU A 83 -27.03 2.06 17.07
CA GLU A 83 -26.25 2.14 15.82
C GLU A 83 -25.50 3.46 15.63
N PHE A 84 -25.88 4.57 16.29
CA PHE A 84 -24.99 5.74 16.40
C PHE A 84 -23.87 5.42 17.37
N ASN A 85 -22.79 4.88 16.83
CA ASN A 85 -21.52 4.77 17.54
C ASN A 85 -21.05 6.19 17.96
N GLU A 86 -20.50 6.36 19.16
CA GLU A 86 -20.02 7.66 19.67
C GLU A 86 -19.03 8.34 18.70
N LEU A 87 -18.25 7.53 17.97
CA LEU A 87 -17.32 7.97 16.93
C LEU A 87 -17.99 8.61 15.70
N ILE A 88 -19.22 8.21 15.34
CA ILE A 88 -19.98 8.81 14.22
C ILE A 88 -20.40 10.23 14.61
N VAL A 89 -20.83 10.40 15.87
CA VAL A 89 -21.27 11.68 16.41
C VAL A 89 -20.12 12.68 16.48
N GLU A 90 -18.98 12.30 17.05
CA GLU A 90 -17.80 13.17 17.13
C GLU A 90 -17.31 13.63 15.75
N ASN A 91 -17.27 12.72 14.75
CA ASN A 91 -16.83 13.08 13.40
C ASN A 91 -17.85 13.90 12.60
N LEU A 92 -19.16 13.71 12.81
CA LEU A 92 -20.19 14.56 12.21
C LEU A 92 -20.12 15.99 12.77
N ILE A 93 -19.82 16.13 14.05
CA ILE A 93 -19.61 17.44 14.71
C ILE A 93 -18.37 18.14 14.14
N ASP A 94 -17.27 17.41 13.93
CA ASP A 94 -16.04 17.95 13.33
C ASP A 94 -16.20 18.33 11.85
N LEU A 95 -17.04 17.60 11.10
CA LEU A 95 -17.33 17.87 9.69
C LEU A 95 -18.37 18.98 9.48
N SER A 96 -19.19 19.32 10.49
CA SER A 96 -20.22 20.36 10.39
C SER A 96 -19.66 21.78 10.57
N SER A 97 -18.40 22.06 10.20
CA SER A 97 -17.71 23.33 10.45
C SER A 97 -18.40 24.61 9.93
N THR A 98 -19.52 24.50 9.21
CA THR A 98 -20.37 25.61 8.76
C THR A 98 -21.60 25.87 9.63
N ASP A 99 -21.97 24.97 10.56
CA ASP A 99 -23.05 25.18 11.53
C ASP A 99 -22.81 24.29 12.78
N PRO A 100 -22.78 24.83 14.01
CA PRO A 100 -22.43 24.07 15.20
C PRO A 100 -23.61 23.15 15.58
N LEU A 101 -23.67 21.98 14.97
CA LEU A 101 -24.57 20.92 15.37
C LEU A 101 -23.93 20.21 16.57
N SER A 102 -24.36 20.51 17.79
CA SER A 102 -24.03 19.69 18.97
C SER A 102 -24.61 18.27 18.83
N LYS A 103 -24.03 17.28 19.52
CA LYS A 103 -24.58 15.91 19.65
C LYS A 103 -26.08 15.92 19.92
N ASP A 104 -26.51 16.80 20.82
CA ASP A 104 -27.91 16.94 21.19
C ASP A 104 -28.75 17.56 20.06
N SER A 105 -28.22 18.51 19.29
CA SER A 105 -28.94 19.06 18.14
C SER A 105 -29.08 18.10 16.95
N LEU A 106 -28.11 17.18 16.79
CA LEU A 106 -28.07 16.19 15.72
C LEU A 106 -28.99 14.99 16.01
N LEU A 107 -29.16 14.65 17.29
CA LEU A 107 -30.00 13.54 17.76
C LEU A 107 -31.41 13.99 18.19
N TYR A 108 -31.54 15.21 18.74
CA TYR A 108 -32.76 15.67 19.43
C TYR A 108 -33.26 17.06 19.00
N GLY A 109 -32.58 17.74 18.08
CA GLY A 109 -32.89 19.13 17.74
C GLY A 109 -32.51 20.12 18.85
N LYS A 110 -32.65 21.43 18.60
CA LYS A 110 -32.11 22.52 19.44
C LYS A 110 -32.73 22.67 20.86
N THR A 111 -33.65 21.82 21.29
CA THR A 111 -34.41 22.03 22.53
C THR A 111 -34.05 21.03 23.62
N ASN A 112 -33.31 21.51 24.63
CA ASN A 112 -32.81 20.81 25.84
C ASN A 112 -33.90 20.33 26.82
N ASN A 113 -34.90 19.58 26.37
CA ASN A 113 -35.81 18.91 27.31
C ASN A 113 -35.34 17.47 27.51
N THR A 114 -34.72 17.22 28.66
CA THR A 114 -34.15 15.93 29.08
C THR A 114 -35.19 14.80 29.12
N MET A 115 -34.81 13.64 28.57
CA MET A 115 -35.60 12.40 28.44
C MET A 115 -36.30 11.91 29.73
N ASP A 116 -35.80 12.26 30.90
CA ASP A 116 -36.37 11.80 32.18
C ASP A 116 -37.61 12.58 32.64
N SER A 117 -37.85 13.80 32.13
CA SER A 117 -39.14 14.48 32.31
C SER A 117 -40.20 14.01 31.29
N ILE A 118 -39.79 13.25 30.26
CA ILE A 118 -40.61 12.84 29.09
C ILE A 118 -41.52 11.64 29.41
N ILE A 119 -41.22 10.85 30.45
CA ILE A 119 -42.02 9.67 30.82
C ILE A 119 -43.29 10.07 31.62
N LYS A 120 -43.42 11.33 32.05
CA LYS A 120 -44.50 11.79 32.94
C LYS A 120 -45.49 12.79 32.34
N SER A 121 -45.32 13.24 31.10
CA SER A 121 -46.09 14.39 30.59
C SER A 121 -47.33 14.03 29.76
N ASP A 122 -48.38 14.80 29.99
CA ASP A 122 -49.71 14.73 29.35
C ASP A 122 -49.69 14.84 27.82
N ILE A 123 -50.80 14.43 27.20
CA ILE A 123 -51.11 14.40 25.75
C ILE A 123 -50.72 15.69 25.00
N PHE A 124 -50.67 16.85 25.66
CA PHE A 124 -50.26 18.12 25.06
C PHE A 124 -48.75 18.20 24.76
N ASP A 125 -47.89 17.55 25.55
CA ASP A 125 -46.45 17.46 25.29
C ASP A 125 -46.14 16.44 24.19
N LEU A 126 -47.00 15.43 24.01
CA LEU A 126 -46.97 14.52 22.85
C LEU A 126 -47.23 15.30 21.55
N ILE A 127 -48.11 16.31 21.55
CA ILE A 127 -48.42 17.15 20.38
C ILE A 127 -47.24 18.07 20.04
N ASN A 128 -46.56 18.64 21.05
CA ASN A 128 -45.33 19.42 20.84
C ASN A 128 -44.15 18.54 20.40
N TYR A 129 -44.06 17.31 20.91
CA TYR A 129 -43.11 16.30 20.44
C TYR A 129 -43.40 15.86 19.01
N LEU A 130 -44.67 15.65 18.64
CA LEU A 130 -45.09 15.35 17.27
C LEU A 130 -44.83 16.51 16.32
N SER A 131 -44.89 17.77 16.79
CA SER A 131 -44.43 18.94 16.02
C SER A 131 -42.92 18.90 15.76
N SER A 132 -42.11 18.49 16.75
CA SER A 132 -40.65 18.37 16.60
C SER A 132 -40.25 17.15 15.76
N ILE A 133 -40.97 16.03 15.88
CA ILE A 133 -40.82 14.88 14.99
C ILE A 133 -41.28 15.25 13.59
N ASN A 134 -42.41 15.95 13.40
CA ASN A 134 -42.81 16.42 12.07
C ASN A 134 -41.80 17.40 11.50
N SER A 135 -41.16 18.25 12.31
CA SER A 135 -40.11 19.14 11.80
C SER A 135 -38.87 18.34 11.41
N VAL A 136 -38.44 17.37 12.21
CA VAL A 136 -37.32 16.46 11.90
C VAL A 136 -37.64 15.56 10.71
N ILE A 137 -38.86 15.04 10.59
CA ILE A 137 -39.34 14.24 9.45
C ILE A 137 -39.42 15.12 8.21
N ASN A 138 -40.03 16.31 8.27
CA ASN A 138 -40.08 17.22 7.13
C ASN A 138 -38.69 17.70 6.72
N GLU A 139 -37.79 17.92 7.67
CA GLU A 139 -36.40 18.28 7.41
C GLU A 139 -35.61 17.11 6.83
N ILE A 140 -35.82 15.87 7.31
CA ILE A 140 -35.23 14.65 6.74
C ILE A 140 -35.78 14.39 5.35
N GLU A 141 -37.09 14.47 5.13
CA GLU A 141 -37.74 14.25 3.83
C GLU A 141 -37.30 15.29 2.80
N ASN A 142 -37.32 16.57 3.14
CA ASN A 142 -36.84 17.65 2.27
C ASN A 142 -35.32 17.62 2.04
N ASN A 143 -34.57 16.96 2.94
CA ASN A 143 -33.13 16.82 2.82
C ASN A 143 -32.68 15.42 2.36
N LYS A 144 -33.55 14.49 1.96
CA LYS A 144 -33.17 13.13 1.49
C LYS A 144 -32.09 13.18 0.40
N GLU A 145 -32.27 14.06 -0.59
CA GLU A 145 -31.30 14.26 -1.67
C GLU A 145 -30.03 14.97 -1.19
N LYS A 146 -30.16 15.88 -0.20
CA LYS A 146 -29.01 16.52 0.44
C LYS A 146 -28.19 15.53 1.25
N PHE A 147 -28.79 14.62 2.02
CA PHE A 147 -28.08 13.59 2.77
C PHE A 147 -27.34 12.65 1.84
N LYS A 148 -27.99 12.14 0.78
CA LYS A 148 -27.32 11.36 -0.25
C LYS A 148 -26.09 12.10 -0.79
N THR A 149 -26.27 13.34 -1.19
CA THR A 149 -25.20 14.20 -1.72
C THR A 149 -24.10 14.46 -0.70
N ILE A 150 -24.43 14.68 0.57
CA ILE A 150 -23.47 14.89 1.67
C ILE A 150 -22.62 13.63 1.85
N PHE A 151 -23.22 12.44 1.91
CA PHE A 151 -22.47 11.21 2.09
C PHE A 151 -21.64 10.83 0.86
N GLU A 152 -22.18 11.02 -0.36
CA GLU A 152 -21.42 10.82 -1.60
C GLU A 152 -20.23 11.77 -1.67
N ASN A 153 -20.43 13.06 -1.39
CA ASN A 153 -19.36 14.05 -1.32
C ASN A 153 -18.35 13.76 -0.21
N SER A 154 -18.81 13.28 0.95
CA SER A 154 -17.94 12.90 2.07
C SER A 154 -17.07 11.68 1.70
N MET A 155 -17.66 10.67 1.04
CA MET A 155 -16.91 9.52 0.55
C MET A 155 -15.91 9.88 -0.54
N ASP A 156 -16.32 10.68 -1.51
CA ASP A 156 -15.45 11.18 -2.56
C ASP A 156 -14.31 12.04 -1.96
N SER A 157 -14.60 12.80 -0.90
CA SER A 157 -13.58 13.55 -0.15
C SER A 157 -12.56 12.63 0.51
N ILE A 158 -13.00 11.56 1.18
CA ILE A 158 -12.09 10.55 1.78
C ILE A 158 -11.24 9.87 0.71
N ILE A 159 -11.87 9.43 -0.39
CA ILE A 159 -11.14 8.85 -1.54
C ILE A 159 -10.09 9.82 -2.05
N LYS A 160 -10.48 11.08 -2.32
CA LYS A 160 -9.56 12.11 -2.83
C LYS A 160 -8.41 12.38 -1.86
N LYS A 161 -8.67 12.41 -0.54
CA LYS A 161 -7.62 12.54 0.48
C LYS A 161 -6.64 11.37 0.44
N ILE A 162 -7.14 10.12 0.39
CA ILE A 162 -6.28 8.93 0.31
C ILE A 162 -5.52 8.87 -1.02
N GLU A 163 -6.17 9.21 -2.13
CA GLU A 163 -5.55 9.29 -3.44
C GLU A 163 -4.44 10.36 -3.47
N GLN A 164 -4.68 11.53 -2.88
CA GLN A 164 -3.69 12.60 -2.79
C GLN A 164 -2.49 12.16 -1.93
N LYS A 165 -2.72 11.47 -0.81
CA LYS A 165 -1.64 10.87 0.00
C LYS A 165 -0.83 9.84 -0.80
N CYS A 166 -1.50 8.98 -1.57
CA CYS A 166 -0.83 8.02 -2.47
C CYS A 166 -0.01 8.73 -3.57
N LEU A 167 -0.54 9.82 -4.13
CA LEU A 167 0.15 10.62 -5.15
C LEU A 167 1.36 11.32 -4.56
N TYR A 168 1.25 11.88 -3.36
CA TYR A 168 2.38 12.47 -2.63
C TYR A 168 3.46 11.42 -2.35
N GLN A 169 3.07 10.22 -1.90
CA GLN A 169 3.99 9.09 -1.71
C GLN A 169 4.76 8.75 -2.99
N LYS A 170 4.05 8.65 -4.12
CA LYS A 170 4.64 8.37 -5.44
C LYS A 170 5.61 9.47 -5.87
N ILE A 171 5.23 10.74 -5.75
CA ILE A 171 6.08 11.88 -6.10
C ILE A 171 7.33 11.89 -5.24
N LEU A 172 7.19 11.74 -3.92
CA LEU A 172 8.31 11.72 -2.99
C LEU A 172 9.27 10.57 -3.32
N ALA A 173 8.75 9.36 -3.55
CA ALA A 173 9.57 8.22 -3.94
C ALA A 173 10.29 8.44 -5.29
N LEU A 174 9.65 9.12 -6.26
CA LEU A 174 10.28 9.47 -7.55
C LEU A 174 11.37 10.54 -7.39
N VAL A 175 11.13 11.58 -6.57
CA VAL A 175 12.13 12.62 -6.27
C VAL A 175 13.34 12.00 -5.59
N MET A 176 13.13 11.08 -4.64
CA MET A 176 14.23 10.37 -3.98
C MET A 176 14.98 9.45 -4.96
N LEU A 177 14.28 8.79 -5.88
CA LEU A 177 14.92 8.01 -6.94
C LEU A 177 15.79 8.88 -7.85
N LEU A 178 15.29 10.04 -8.28
CA LEU A 178 16.04 10.99 -9.11
C LEU A 178 17.25 11.56 -8.37
N PHE A 179 17.09 11.91 -7.08
CA PHE A 179 18.19 12.37 -6.24
C PHE A 179 19.29 11.31 -6.16
N ILE A 180 18.91 10.07 -5.87
CA ILE A 180 19.85 8.95 -5.80
C ILE A 180 20.54 8.74 -7.15
N PHE A 181 19.79 8.80 -8.27
CA PHE A 181 20.37 8.71 -9.61
C PHE A 181 21.38 9.83 -9.89
N ALA A 182 21.06 11.07 -9.51
CA ALA A 182 21.97 12.21 -9.65
C ALA A 182 23.26 12.03 -8.83
N GLU A 183 23.15 11.51 -7.61
CA GLU A 183 24.31 11.14 -6.78
C GLU A 183 25.18 10.06 -7.46
N PHE A 184 24.58 9.07 -8.13
CA PHE A 184 25.34 8.09 -8.92
C PHE A 184 26.09 8.73 -10.09
N VAL A 185 25.41 9.56 -10.86
CA VAL A 185 26.02 10.32 -11.95
C VAL A 185 27.18 11.16 -11.40
N TYR A 186 26.99 11.84 -10.27
CA TYR A 186 28.04 12.60 -9.61
C TYR A 186 29.25 11.72 -9.24
N LEU A 187 29.02 10.58 -8.61
CA LEU A 187 30.08 9.66 -8.22
C LEU A 187 30.86 9.13 -9.44
N ILE A 188 30.17 8.80 -10.53
CA ILE A 188 30.82 8.31 -11.76
C ILE A 188 31.71 9.41 -12.36
N PHE A 189 31.14 10.60 -12.63
CA PHE A 189 31.83 11.63 -13.39
C PHE A 189 32.86 12.42 -12.58
N PHE A 190 32.63 12.66 -11.28
CA PHE A 190 33.50 13.52 -10.47
C PHE A 190 34.42 12.77 -9.52
N VAL A 191 34.19 11.47 -9.31
CA VAL A 191 35.02 10.65 -8.42
C VAL A 191 35.70 9.53 -9.19
N LEU A 192 34.94 8.64 -9.82
CA LEU A 192 35.52 7.43 -10.44
C LEU A 192 36.33 7.73 -11.70
N ILE A 193 35.78 8.46 -12.67
CA ILE A 193 36.49 8.80 -13.91
C ILE A 193 37.81 9.54 -13.63
N PRO A 194 37.86 10.57 -12.76
CA PRO A 194 39.12 11.23 -12.42
C PRO A 194 40.14 10.31 -11.76
N ILE A 195 39.73 9.41 -10.86
CA ILE A 195 40.63 8.44 -10.21
C ILE A 195 41.22 7.49 -11.26
N ILE A 196 40.39 6.97 -12.16
CA ILE A 196 40.84 6.07 -13.23
C ILE A 196 41.82 6.79 -14.14
N LYS A 197 41.47 8.00 -14.61
CA LYS A 197 42.34 8.82 -15.47
C LYS A 197 43.67 9.15 -14.79
N TYR A 198 43.65 9.49 -13.50
CA TYR A 198 44.86 9.77 -12.73
C TYR A 198 45.73 8.53 -12.55
N THR A 199 45.13 7.38 -12.27
CA THR A 199 45.86 6.11 -12.13
C THR A 199 46.53 5.72 -13.44
N ILE A 200 45.78 5.72 -14.55
CA ILE A 200 46.32 5.41 -15.88
C ILE A 200 47.43 6.39 -16.28
N SER A 201 47.23 7.69 -16.01
CA SER A 201 48.26 8.69 -16.32
C SER A 201 49.53 8.49 -15.50
N THR A 202 49.40 8.14 -14.21
CA THR A 202 50.56 7.91 -13.34
C THR A 202 51.28 6.62 -13.74
N GLU A 203 50.54 5.56 -14.05
CA GLU A 203 51.06 4.29 -14.57
C GLU A 203 51.81 4.51 -15.89
N ALA A 204 51.19 5.17 -16.87
CA ALA A 204 51.83 5.47 -18.15
C ALA A 204 53.11 6.31 -17.98
N ARG A 205 53.09 7.36 -17.15
CA ARG A 205 54.26 8.21 -16.88
C ARG A 205 55.39 7.45 -16.19
N SER A 206 55.07 6.56 -15.27
CA SER A 206 56.07 5.72 -14.61
C SER A 206 56.69 4.73 -15.61
N LEU A 207 55.88 4.07 -16.43
CA LEU A 207 56.35 3.11 -17.45
C LEU A 207 57.20 3.79 -18.53
N THR A 208 56.83 4.99 -18.99
CA THR A 208 57.66 5.73 -19.97
C THR A 208 58.99 6.14 -19.38
N MET A 209 59.03 6.53 -18.10
CA MET A 209 60.28 6.82 -17.40
C MET A 209 61.15 5.58 -17.20
N PHE A 210 60.54 4.41 -16.96
CA PHE A 210 61.24 3.13 -16.96
C PHE A 210 61.82 2.77 -18.34
N GLY A 211 61.06 3.02 -19.41
CA GLY A 211 61.53 2.78 -20.78
C GLY A 211 62.76 3.62 -21.16
N LYS A 212 63.02 4.74 -20.47
CA LYS A 212 64.21 5.58 -20.68
C LYS A 212 65.47 5.03 -19.97
N ILE A 213 65.36 4.00 -19.12
CA ILE A 213 66.50 3.38 -18.44
C ILE A 213 67.24 2.43 -19.42
N PRO A 214 68.56 2.61 -19.64
CA PRO A 214 69.35 1.71 -20.49
C PRO A 214 69.28 0.29 -19.98
N LYS A 215 69.10 -0.66 -20.91
CA LYS A 215 69.01 -2.10 -20.61
C LYS A 215 70.19 -2.61 -19.77
N ALA A 216 71.39 -2.10 -20.02
CA ALA A 216 72.59 -2.45 -19.25
C ALA A 216 72.48 -2.14 -17.75
N CYS A 217 71.77 -1.07 -17.38
CA CYS A 217 71.56 -0.69 -15.98
C CYS A 217 70.50 -1.60 -15.31
N ILE A 218 69.48 -2.02 -16.06
CA ILE A 218 68.49 -3.01 -15.62
C ILE A 218 69.17 -4.37 -15.41
N ASP A 219 70.03 -4.80 -16.33
CA ASP A 219 70.78 -6.05 -16.22
C ASP A 219 71.73 -6.04 -15.00
N GLU A 220 72.31 -4.89 -14.68
CA GLU A 220 73.14 -4.70 -13.47
C GLU A 220 72.30 -4.73 -12.18
N MET A 221 71.11 -4.13 -12.18
CA MET A 221 70.16 -4.23 -11.06
C MET A 221 69.74 -5.69 -10.83
N ILE A 222 69.39 -6.42 -11.89
CA ILE A 222 69.01 -7.84 -11.81
C ILE A 222 70.17 -8.66 -11.24
N LYS A 223 71.39 -8.49 -11.77
CA LYS A 223 72.58 -9.18 -11.25
C LYS A 223 72.86 -8.88 -9.78
N LYS A 224 72.62 -7.65 -9.33
CA LYS A 224 72.79 -7.24 -7.93
C LYS A 224 71.71 -7.83 -7.02
N TYR A 225 70.47 -7.94 -7.50
CA TYR A 225 69.41 -8.63 -6.77
C TYR A 225 69.65 -10.14 -6.71
N GLU A 226 70.06 -10.77 -7.82
CA GLU A 226 70.45 -12.18 -7.84
C GLU A 226 71.63 -12.46 -6.89
N SER A 227 72.60 -11.55 -6.81
CA SER A 227 73.71 -11.70 -5.85
C SER A 227 73.28 -11.52 -4.40
N GLN A 228 72.32 -10.64 -4.12
CA GLN A 228 71.74 -10.47 -2.78
C GLN A 228 70.86 -11.66 -2.37
N ILE A 229 70.04 -12.19 -3.29
CA ILE A 229 69.25 -13.41 -3.06
C ILE A 229 70.19 -14.58 -2.80
N ARG A 230 71.23 -14.72 -3.62
CA ARG A 230 72.25 -15.75 -3.45
C ARG A 230 73.00 -15.62 -2.12
N PHE A 231 73.33 -14.40 -1.71
CA PHE A 231 73.92 -14.13 -0.41
C PHE A 231 72.97 -14.48 0.73
N LEU A 232 71.66 -14.19 0.60
CA LEU A 232 70.68 -14.55 1.61
C LEU A 232 70.46 -16.07 1.68
N SER A 233 70.36 -16.76 0.54
CA SER A 233 70.26 -18.23 0.53
C SER A 233 71.54 -18.88 1.06
N GLU A 234 72.72 -18.36 0.73
CA GLU A 234 73.99 -18.91 1.22
C GLU A 234 74.24 -18.62 2.72
N ASN A 235 73.58 -17.62 3.33
CA ASN A 235 73.78 -17.28 4.76
C ASN A 235 72.60 -17.65 5.67
N PHE A 236 71.44 -18.04 5.12
CA PHE A 236 70.25 -18.34 5.91
C PHE A 236 69.67 -19.75 5.67
N ASP A 237 70.23 -20.54 4.74
CA ASP A 237 69.84 -21.96 4.55
C ASP A 237 70.69 -22.95 5.39
N GLU A 238 71.63 -22.50 6.22
CA GLU A 238 72.55 -23.39 6.98
C GLU A 238 72.26 -23.52 8.49
N ASP A 239 71.19 -22.93 9.04
CA ASP A 239 70.96 -22.95 10.50
C ASP A 239 69.81 -23.85 11.00
N ASP A 240 69.15 -24.67 10.16
CA ASP A 240 67.99 -25.48 10.60
C ASP A 240 67.97 -26.95 10.13
N LEU A 241 69.13 -27.59 9.92
CA LEU A 241 69.20 -29.05 9.73
C LEU A 241 70.45 -29.69 10.35
N ASP A 242 70.71 -29.42 11.62
CA ASP A 242 71.45 -30.33 12.49
C ASP A 242 70.56 -30.68 13.69
N ASP A 243 69.66 -31.64 13.50
CA ASP A 243 69.42 -32.66 14.53
C ASP A 243 68.66 -33.88 13.98
N ASP A 244 69.28 -35.02 14.25
CA ASP A 244 68.75 -36.38 14.34
C ASP A 244 68.54 -37.29 13.10
N ASN A 245 69.52 -38.21 13.01
CA ASN A 245 69.36 -39.67 12.95
C ASN A 245 69.15 -40.39 11.59
N ASN A 246 70.29 -40.89 11.07
CA ASN A 246 70.61 -42.33 11.08
C ASN A 246 69.66 -43.30 10.34
N ASN A 247 69.95 -43.59 9.07
CA ASN A 247 70.35 -44.94 8.58
C ASN A 247 70.24 -45.11 7.06
N ASN A 248 71.21 -45.88 6.56
CA ASN A 248 71.18 -46.76 5.38
C ASN A 248 71.43 -46.19 3.97
N ASN A 249 72.67 -46.47 3.55
CA ASN A 249 73.05 -47.25 2.37
C ASN A 249 72.77 -46.74 0.96
N ASN A 250 73.90 -46.47 0.28
CA ASN A 250 74.21 -46.85 -1.10
C ASN A 250 73.28 -46.35 -2.20
N ASN A 251 73.62 -45.20 -2.77
CA ASN A 251 74.11 -45.14 -4.15
C ASN A 251 74.61 -43.73 -4.47
N GLU A 252 75.92 -43.64 -4.75
CA GLU A 252 76.56 -42.47 -5.34
C GLU A 252 76.06 -42.24 -6.78
N GLU A 253 76.22 -40.99 -7.21
CA GLU A 253 76.05 -40.48 -8.58
C GLU A 253 74.60 -40.31 -9.07
N ASN A 254 73.94 -39.22 -8.66
CA ASN A 254 73.09 -38.40 -9.56
C ASN A 254 72.51 -37.09 -8.96
N ASN A 255 72.82 -36.70 -7.72
CA ASN A 255 72.15 -35.55 -7.08
C ASN A 255 72.99 -34.26 -6.96
N LYS A 256 73.72 -33.88 -8.02
CA LYS A 256 74.40 -32.55 -8.07
C LYS A 256 73.83 -31.57 -9.09
N VAL A 257 72.65 -31.84 -9.66
CA VAL A 257 72.04 -31.01 -10.72
C VAL A 257 70.63 -30.50 -10.38
N THR A 258 70.03 -30.89 -9.25
CA THR A 258 68.60 -30.60 -8.99
C THR A 258 68.29 -29.37 -8.13
N VAL A 259 69.28 -28.59 -7.70
CA VAL A 259 69.01 -27.30 -6.99
C VAL A 259 69.01 -26.10 -7.95
N LYS A 260 69.45 -26.27 -9.20
CA LYS A 260 69.52 -25.18 -10.19
C LYS A 260 68.28 -25.00 -11.08
N LYS A 261 67.24 -25.81 -10.89
CA LYS A 261 66.07 -25.84 -11.81
C LYS A 261 64.77 -25.25 -11.25
N ASP A 262 64.70 -24.88 -9.98
CA ASP A 262 63.48 -24.31 -9.41
C ASP A 262 63.40 -22.77 -9.48
N LEU A 263 64.44 -22.09 -9.98
CA LEU A 263 64.40 -20.63 -10.20
C LEU A 263 64.09 -20.19 -11.65
N THR A 264 63.97 -21.12 -12.61
CA THR A 264 63.76 -20.78 -14.03
C THR A 264 62.39 -21.15 -14.58
N ILE A 265 61.39 -21.34 -13.72
CA ILE A 265 59.98 -21.41 -14.17
C ILE A 265 59.23 -20.25 -13.54
N ILE A 266 59.62 -19.01 -13.90
CA ILE A 266 58.62 -17.97 -14.05
C ILE A 266 57.82 -18.42 -15.26
N ASN A 267 56.65 -19.00 -15.01
CA ASN A 267 55.78 -19.54 -16.03
C ASN A 267 55.45 -18.39 -17.00
N ASP A 268 55.89 -18.46 -18.26
CA ASP A 268 55.61 -17.41 -19.26
C ASP A 268 54.09 -17.15 -19.41
N ASN A 269 53.25 -18.11 -19.01
CA ASN A 269 51.80 -17.95 -18.89
C ASN A 269 51.35 -17.01 -17.75
N GLU A 270 52.09 -16.89 -16.65
CA GLU A 270 51.84 -15.89 -15.59
C GLU A 270 52.30 -14.49 -16.03
N LEU A 271 53.44 -14.38 -16.74
CA LEU A 271 53.96 -13.10 -17.22
C LEU A 271 53.15 -12.53 -18.41
N THR A 272 52.62 -13.40 -19.28
CA THR A 272 51.68 -13.01 -20.34
C THR A 272 50.27 -12.74 -19.82
N SER A 273 49.88 -13.30 -18.67
CA SER A 273 48.65 -12.89 -17.96
C SER A 273 48.75 -11.48 -17.39
N PHE A 274 49.96 -11.05 -17.03
CA PHE A 274 50.26 -9.69 -16.53
C PHE A 274 50.28 -8.63 -17.64
N THR A 275 50.57 -9.00 -18.88
CA THR A 275 50.77 -8.06 -19.99
C THR A 275 49.65 -8.03 -21.03
N SER A 276 48.79 -9.06 -21.11
CA SER A 276 47.73 -9.15 -22.14
C SER A 276 46.31 -8.83 -21.67
N GLN A 277 46.04 -8.77 -20.36
CA GLN A 277 44.75 -8.34 -19.85
C GLN A 277 44.83 -6.89 -19.41
N HIS A 278 44.37 -5.97 -20.27
CA HIS A 278 44.25 -4.55 -19.93
C HIS A 278 43.64 -4.37 -18.52
N PRO A 279 44.41 -3.91 -17.51
CA PRO A 279 43.92 -3.75 -16.14
C PRO A 279 42.76 -2.75 -16.04
N THR A 280 42.60 -1.92 -17.08
CA THR A 280 41.48 -1.01 -17.27
C THR A 280 40.16 -1.74 -17.54
N PHE A 281 40.14 -2.81 -18.34
CA PHE A 281 38.91 -3.52 -18.71
C PHE A 281 38.20 -4.13 -17.50
N TRP A 282 38.95 -4.88 -16.67
CA TRP A 282 38.43 -5.47 -15.43
C TRP A 282 37.95 -4.41 -14.44
N SER A 283 38.67 -3.29 -14.33
CA SER A 283 38.26 -2.16 -13.50
C SER A 283 36.91 -1.57 -13.93
N TYR A 284 36.66 -1.43 -15.23
CA TYR A 284 35.36 -0.99 -15.76
C TYR A 284 34.25 -2.02 -15.54
N THR A 285 34.54 -3.31 -15.68
CA THR A 285 33.54 -4.36 -15.43
C THR A 285 33.12 -4.42 -13.96
N TYR A 286 34.08 -4.37 -13.02
CA TYR A 286 33.76 -4.31 -11.58
C TYR A 286 32.92 -3.07 -11.21
N LEU A 287 33.14 -1.94 -11.90
CA LEU A 287 32.36 -0.72 -11.72
C LEU A 287 30.92 -0.88 -12.21
N ILE A 288 30.73 -1.43 -13.41
CA ILE A 288 29.40 -1.70 -13.99
C ILE A 288 28.63 -2.71 -13.11
N PHE A 289 29.27 -3.81 -12.70
CA PHE A 289 28.65 -4.77 -11.78
C PHE A 289 28.31 -4.11 -10.45
N GLY A 290 29.18 -3.25 -9.93
CA GLY A 290 28.91 -2.49 -8.71
C GLY A 290 27.69 -1.58 -8.83
N LEU A 291 27.54 -0.87 -9.95
CA LEU A 291 26.36 -0.04 -10.24
C LEU A 291 25.08 -0.88 -10.31
N ILE A 292 25.12 -2.03 -10.98
CA ILE A 292 23.97 -2.94 -11.08
C ILE A 292 23.55 -3.44 -9.70
N ILE A 293 24.51 -3.85 -8.85
CA ILE A 293 24.23 -4.34 -7.49
C ILE A 293 23.58 -3.24 -6.64
N ILE A 294 23.91 -1.96 -6.84
CA ILE A 294 23.30 -0.87 -6.09
C ILE A 294 21.93 -0.44 -6.66
N LEU A 295 21.73 -0.55 -7.98
CA LEU A 295 20.44 -0.26 -8.61
C LEU A 295 19.35 -1.25 -8.16
N ILE A 296 19.68 -2.52 -7.95
CA ILE A 296 18.71 -3.56 -7.56
C ILE A 296 17.96 -3.20 -6.26
N PRO A 297 18.61 -2.90 -5.12
CA PRO A 297 17.94 -2.46 -3.90
C PRO A 297 17.07 -1.23 -4.06
N LEU A 298 17.48 -0.28 -4.92
CA LEU A 298 16.73 0.96 -5.16
C LEU A 298 15.41 0.68 -5.88
N PHE A 299 15.43 -0.20 -6.88
CA PHE A 299 14.21 -0.65 -7.54
C PHE A 299 13.32 -1.47 -6.58
N ILE A 300 13.92 -2.32 -5.74
CA ILE A 300 13.20 -3.14 -4.75
C ILE A 300 12.44 -2.27 -3.73
N ILE A 301 13.01 -1.15 -3.29
CA ILE A 301 12.32 -0.20 -2.38
C ILE A 301 11.12 0.46 -3.06
N TYR A 302 11.16 0.65 -4.38
CA TYR A 302 10.13 1.39 -5.12
C TYR A 302 8.91 0.54 -5.52
N ILE A 303 9.11 -0.77 -5.72
CA ILE A 303 8.03 -1.71 -6.12
C ILE A 303 6.83 -1.68 -5.15
N PRO A 304 7.00 -1.78 -3.82
CA PRO A 304 5.89 -1.71 -2.88
C PRO A 304 5.06 -0.43 -3.04
N VAL A 305 5.70 0.73 -3.20
CA VAL A 305 5.04 2.04 -3.32
C VAL A 305 4.19 2.11 -4.60
N LEU A 306 4.73 1.65 -5.73
CA LEU A 306 4.00 1.65 -7.01
C LEU A 306 2.79 0.72 -7.00
N SER A 307 2.93 -0.47 -6.41
CA SER A 307 1.87 -1.48 -6.38
C SER A 307 0.77 -1.15 -5.37
N PHE A 308 1.04 -0.27 -4.40
CA PHE A 308 0.15 0.03 -3.30
C PHE A 308 -1.09 0.85 -3.72
N LYS A 309 -0.91 1.99 -4.40
CA LYS A 309 -2.02 2.88 -4.83
C LYS A 309 -3.14 2.14 -5.57
N PRO A 310 -2.89 1.43 -6.68
CA PRO A 310 -3.98 0.83 -7.46
C PRO A 310 -4.75 -0.23 -6.65
N ARG A 311 -4.05 -1.00 -5.83
CA ARG A 311 -4.68 -2.02 -4.97
C ARG A 311 -5.54 -1.39 -3.88
N LEU A 312 -5.02 -0.38 -3.19
CA LEU A 312 -5.77 0.35 -2.15
C LEU A 312 -7.03 1.00 -2.75
N MET A 313 -6.90 1.68 -3.89
CA MET A 313 -8.03 2.37 -4.51
C MET A 313 -9.10 1.40 -5.03
N ASN A 314 -8.70 0.31 -5.66
CA ASN A 314 -9.64 -0.72 -6.10
C ASN A 314 -10.42 -1.29 -4.91
N ASN A 315 -9.73 -1.52 -3.79
CA ASN A 315 -10.36 -2.02 -2.58
C ASN A 315 -11.35 -0.99 -1.99
N MET A 316 -10.95 0.28 -1.89
CA MET A 316 -11.86 1.32 -1.39
C MET A 316 -13.12 1.47 -2.22
N ASN A 317 -12.97 1.46 -3.55
CA ASN A 317 -14.10 1.55 -4.47
C ASN A 317 -15.06 0.35 -4.30
N TYR A 318 -14.53 -0.86 -4.12
CA TYR A 318 -15.32 -2.05 -3.83
C TYR A 318 -16.19 -1.87 -2.57
N GLN A 319 -15.61 -1.33 -1.50
CA GLN A 319 -16.32 -1.13 -0.24
C GLN A 319 -17.41 -0.06 -0.36
N ILE A 320 -17.16 1.02 -1.10
CA ILE A 320 -18.17 2.08 -1.37
C ILE A 320 -19.31 1.54 -2.20
N ASN A 321 -19.00 0.77 -3.25
CA ASN A 321 -19.99 0.12 -4.10
C ASN A 321 -20.85 -0.84 -3.28
N THR A 322 -20.24 -1.62 -2.38
CA THR A 322 -20.95 -2.50 -1.44
C THR A 322 -21.87 -1.70 -0.50
N ALA A 323 -21.41 -0.57 0.04
CA ALA A 323 -22.23 0.32 0.88
C ALA A 323 -23.43 0.91 0.11
N LYS A 324 -23.23 1.32 -1.15
CA LYS A 324 -24.30 1.85 -2.00
C LYS A 324 -25.44 0.85 -2.21
N LYS A 325 -25.16 -0.46 -2.27
CA LYS A 325 -26.20 -1.50 -2.39
C LYS A 325 -27.21 -1.45 -1.24
N GLY A 326 -26.72 -1.36 0.00
CA GLY A 326 -27.59 -1.27 1.19
C GLY A 326 -28.52 -0.06 1.14
N TYR A 327 -28.00 1.09 0.71
CA TYR A 327 -28.83 2.28 0.50
C TYR A 327 -29.86 2.11 -0.61
N TYR A 328 -29.48 1.60 -1.79
CA TYR A 328 -30.43 1.41 -2.89
C TYR A 328 -31.54 0.42 -2.52
N ILE A 329 -31.23 -0.64 -1.76
CA ILE A 329 -32.25 -1.55 -1.21
C ILE A 329 -33.24 -0.78 -0.31
N ASN A 330 -32.75 0.04 0.63
CA ASN A 330 -33.62 0.86 1.48
C ASN A 330 -34.50 1.83 0.67
N GLN A 331 -33.94 2.46 -0.38
CA GLN A 331 -34.73 3.33 -1.26
C GLN A 331 -35.81 2.53 -2.02
N ILE A 332 -35.46 1.37 -2.56
CA ILE A 332 -36.44 0.50 -3.25
C ILE A 332 -37.56 0.10 -2.27
N ILE A 333 -37.24 -0.21 -1.02
CA ILE A 333 -38.26 -0.53 0.00
C ILE A 333 -39.16 0.68 0.27
N LEU A 334 -38.57 1.86 0.51
CA LEU A 334 -39.31 3.09 0.74
C LEU A 334 -40.31 3.34 -0.39
N TYR A 335 -39.84 3.40 -1.63
CA TYR A 335 -40.73 3.67 -2.76
C TYR A 335 -41.71 2.51 -3.03
N SER A 336 -41.38 1.28 -2.63
CA SER A 336 -42.35 0.18 -2.71
C SER A 336 -43.53 0.40 -1.77
N TYR A 337 -43.31 0.93 -0.57
CA TYR A 337 -44.38 1.35 0.32
C TYR A 337 -45.16 2.55 -0.24
N GLU A 338 -44.46 3.58 -0.74
CA GLU A 338 -45.11 4.76 -1.34
C GLU A 338 -46.04 4.39 -2.51
N GLN A 339 -45.75 3.29 -3.22
CA GLN A 339 -46.61 2.81 -4.30
C GLN A 339 -47.99 2.35 -3.80
N PHE A 340 -48.10 1.88 -2.56
CA PHE A 340 -49.39 1.51 -1.94
C PHE A 340 -50.15 2.72 -1.40
N PHE A 341 -49.43 3.76 -0.97
CA PHE A 341 -50.04 4.96 -0.41
C PHE A 341 -50.49 5.95 -1.49
N ASN A 342 -49.81 5.98 -2.64
CA ASN A 342 -50.02 6.93 -3.73
C ASN A 342 -50.21 8.36 -3.22
N ASP A 343 -49.23 8.81 -2.44
CA ASP A 343 -49.16 10.19 -2.00
C ASP A 343 -48.85 11.10 -3.19
N GLU A 344 -49.91 11.52 -3.90
CA GLU A 344 -49.84 12.46 -5.03
C GLU A 344 -49.53 13.90 -4.58
N TYR A 345 -49.49 14.17 -3.26
CA TYR A 345 -49.15 15.48 -2.71
C TYR A 345 -47.64 15.63 -2.54
N SER A 346 -46.98 14.61 -2.00
CA SER A 346 -45.52 14.59 -1.85
C SER A 346 -44.80 14.19 -3.14
N PHE A 347 -45.43 13.38 -4.00
CA PHE A 347 -44.83 12.87 -5.22
C PHE A 347 -45.68 13.18 -6.45
N ILE A 348 -45.03 13.54 -7.55
CA ILE A 348 -45.74 13.70 -8.83
C ILE A 348 -46.26 12.33 -9.26
N LYS A 349 -47.43 12.29 -9.90
CA LYS A 349 -47.98 11.05 -10.47
C LYS A 349 -46.92 10.30 -11.30
N TYR A 350 -46.79 9.00 -11.05
CA TYR A 350 -45.76 8.09 -11.62
C TYR A 350 -44.32 8.29 -11.12
N GLU A 351 -44.04 9.26 -10.24
CA GLU A 351 -42.69 9.49 -9.72
C GLU A 351 -42.18 8.31 -8.90
N THR A 352 -43.03 7.71 -8.07
CA THR A 352 -42.69 6.51 -7.29
C THR A 352 -42.21 5.37 -8.17
N LYS A 353 -42.94 5.08 -9.25
CA LYS A 353 -42.55 4.06 -10.25
C LYS A 353 -41.26 4.42 -10.98
N ARG A 354 -41.08 5.70 -11.34
CA ARG A 354 -39.84 6.21 -11.95
C ARG A 354 -38.65 6.00 -11.01
N LYS A 355 -38.78 6.38 -9.75
CA LYS A 355 -37.75 6.24 -8.72
C LYS A 355 -37.42 4.78 -8.42
N LEU A 356 -38.43 3.89 -8.39
CA LEU A 356 -38.20 2.45 -8.27
C LEU A 356 -37.36 1.89 -9.41
N ASN A 357 -37.67 2.26 -10.66
CA ASN A 357 -36.86 1.87 -11.81
C ASN A 357 -35.44 2.45 -11.77
N GLU A 358 -35.30 3.72 -11.37
CA GLU A 358 -34.01 4.40 -11.21
C GLU A 358 -33.12 3.66 -10.21
N TYR A 359 -33.61 3.42 -8.98
CA TYR A 359 -32.83 2.74 -7.94
C TYR A 359 -32.60 1.26 -8.23
N LEU A 360 -33.53 0.58 -8.90
CA LEU A 360 -33.32 -0.77 -9.40
C LEU A 360 -32.15 -0.78 -10.39
N THR A 361 -32.15 0.11 -11.38
CA THR A 361 -31.09 0.21 -12.39
C THR A 361 -29.73 0.48 -11.73
N LEU A 362 -29.67 1.44 -10.79
CA LEU A 362 -28.45 1.75 -10.04
C LEU A 362 -27.96 0.56 -9.21
N LEU A 363 -28.86 -0.22 -8.61
CA LEU A 363 -28.50 -1.43 -7.88
C LEU A 363 -27.93 -2.50 -8.80
N GLU A 364 -28.51 -2.69 -9.99
CA GLU A 364 -28.03 -3.66 -10.99
C GLU A 364 -26.68 -3.30 -11.58
N GLU A 365 -26.47 -2.02 -11.92
CA GLU A 365 -25.18 -1.53 -12.42
C GLU A 365 -24.08 -1.74 -11.38
N ASN A 366 -24.36 -1.41 -10.12
CA ASN A 366 -23.44 -1.57 -9.01
C ASN A 366 -23.19 -3.06 -8.69
N ASP A 367 -24.20 -3.92 -8.85
CA ASP A 367 -24.02 -5.36 -8.66
C ASP A 367 -23.12 -5.98 -9.75
N LYS A 368 -23.35 -5.63 -11.03
CA LYS A 368 -22.55 -6.12 -12.17
C LYS A 368 -21.09 -5.65 -12.14
N GLU A 369 -20.82 -4.40 -11.75
CA GLU A 369 -19.46 -3.84 -11.76
C GLU A 369 -18.46 -4.69 -10.93
N LEU A 370 -18.96 -5.38 -9.91
CA LEU A 370 -18.17 -6.18 -8.97
C LEU A 370 -17.85 -7.58 -9.49
N PHE A 371 -18.56 -8.07 -10.53
CA PHE A 371 -18.35 -9.39 -11.12
C PHE A 371 -17.42 -9.38 -12.35
N GLU A 372 -17.43 -8.31 -13.15
CA GLU A 372 -16.86 -8.37 -14.51
C GLU A 372 -15.36 -8.04 -14.63
N ASN A 373 -14.66 -7.67 -13.55
CA ASN A 373 -13.30 -7.11 -13.66
C ASN A 373 -12.22 -7.91 -12.91
N TYR A 374 -11.45 -8.72 -13.62
CA TYR A 374 -10.26 -9.45 -13.12
C TYR A 374 -9.17 -8.53 -12.50
N ASN A 375 -9.16 -7.24 -12.84
CA ASN A 375 -8.19 -6.27 -12.35
C ASN A 375 -8.71 -5.39 -11.20
N LYS A 376 -9.99 -5.52 -10.80
CA LYS A 376 -10.59 -4.79 -9.67
C LYS A 376 -10.64 -5.69 -8.44
N ALA A 377 -10.72 -5.07 -7.26
CA ALA A 377 -11.01 -5.81 -6.04
C ALA A 377 -12.39 -6.46 -6.20
N SER A 378 -12.48 -7.74 -5.87
CA SER A 378 -13.71 -8.51 -6.00
C SER A 378 -13.91 -9.36 -4.75
N VAL A 379 -15.10 -9.95 -4.64
CA VAL A 379 -15.45 -10.94 -3.63
C VAL A 379 -14.43 -12.10 -3.58
N HIS A 380 -13.80 -12.42 -4.71
CA HIS A 380 -12.78 -13.47 -4.84
C HIS A 380 -11.37 -13.02 -4.48
N SER A 381 -11.15 -11.72 -4.23
CA SER A 381 -9.82 -11.20 -3.89
C SER A 381 -9.38 -11.50 -2.46
N TYR A 382 -10.30 -11.94 -1.59
CA TYR A 382 -10.02 -12.26 -0.20
C TYR A 382 -10.81 -13.49 0.26
N ASP A 383 -10.10 -14.58 0.57
CA ASP A 383 -10.68 -15.89 0.88
C ASP A 383 -11.78 -15.85 1.96
N LYS A 384 -11.63 -14.99 2.98
CA LYS A 384 -12.65 -14.87 4.04
C LYS A 384 -13.96 -14.22 3.57
N ILE A 385 -13.89 -13.35 2.57
CA ILE A 385 -15.09 -12.75 1.95
C ILE A 385 -15.70 -13.72 0.95
N THR A 386 -14.85 -14.51 0.29
CA THR A 386 -15.31 -15.58 -0.61
C THR A 386 -16.08 -16.65 0.16
N HIS A 387 -15.71 -16.91 1.41
CA HIS A 387 -16.48 -17.74 2.33
C HIS A 387 -17.89 -17.14 2.52
N ILE A 388 -18.02 -15.88 2.93
CA ILE A 388 -19.33 -15.23 3.13
C ILE A 388 -20.19 -15.15 1.86
N SER A 389 -19.57 -14.92 0.71
CA SER A 389 -20.33 -14.80 -0.54
C SER A 389 -20.84 -16.12 -1.08
N ASN A 390 -20.17 -17.22 -0.72
CA ASN A 390 -20.41 -18.57 -1.25
C ASN A 390 -21.05 -19.49 -0.21
N GLU A 391 -20.94 -19.17 1.07
CA GLU A 391 -21.57 -19.90 2.15
C GLU A 391 -23.08 -19.73 2.16
N GLN A 392 -23.72 -20.78 2.63
CA GLN A 392 -25.14 -20.84 2.86
C GLN A 392 -25.47 -20.41 4.29
N GLY A 393 -26.61 -19.75 4.47
CA GLY A 393 -27.17 -19.48 5.80
C GLY A 393 -27.30 -18.01 6.19
N CYS A 394 -27.34 -17.79 7.51
CA CYS A 394 -27.48 -16.47 8.12
C CYS A 394 -26.16 -15.82 8.43
N VAL A 395 -26.01 -14.58 7.98
CA VAL A 395 -24.86 -13.74 8.30
C VAL A 395 -25.38 -12.45 8.92
N ARG A 396 -24.90 -12.14 10.12
CA ARG A 396 -25.22 -10.93 10.88
C ARG A 396 -23.95 -10.36 11.50
N LYS A 397 -24.05 -9.13 12.02
CA LYS A 397 -23.06 -8.56 12.94
C LYS A 397 -23.01 -9.43 14.21
N SER A 398 -21.86 -9.52 14.86
CA SER A 398 -21.67 -10.32 16.08
C SER A 398 -22.72 -10.04 17.17
N SER A 399 -23.15 -8.78 17.33
CA SER A 399 -24.18 -8.39 18.28
C SER A 399 -25.59 -8.90 17.95
N TYR A 400 -25.82 -9.30 16.70
CA TYR A 400 -27.13 -9.73 16.17
C TYR A 400 -27.11 -11.18 15.67
N GLU A 401 -26.10 -11.98 16.05
CA GLU A 401 -26.04 -13.40 15.67
C GLU A 401 -27.26 -14.19 16.19
N ASN A 402 -27.82 -13.80 17.32
CA ASN A 402 -29.02 -14.43 17.88
C ASN A 402 -30.25 -14.28 16.97
N GLU A 403 -30.33 -13.19 16.19
CA GLU A 403 -31.45 -12.99 15.24
C GLU A 403 -31.48 -14.08 14.15
N CYS A 404 -30.34 -14.72 13.87
CA CYS A 404 -30.27 -15.85 12.95
C CYS A 404 -31.01 -17.08 13.47
N LEU A 405 -31.06 -17.27 14.80
CA LEU A 405 -31.75 -18.37 15.46
C LEU A 405 -33.26 -18.10 15.58
N GLU A 406 -33.62 -16.83 15.73
CA GLU A 406 -35.01 -16.36 15.85
C GLU A 406 -35.71 -16.17 14.49
N ARG A 407 -35.02 -16.52 13.40
CA ARG A 407 -35.47 -16.28 12.04
C ARG A 407 -36.73 -17.09 11.72
N VAL A 408 -37.80 -16.39 11.31
CA VAL A 408 -39.09 -17.01 10.97
C VAL A 408 -39.24 -17.14 9.46
N TYR A 409 -39.37 -18.37 8.98
CA TYR A 409 -39.62 -18.68 7.57
C TYR A 409 -41.12 -18.77 7.29
N ASN A 410 -41.57 -18.25 6.15
CA ASN A 410 -42.97 -18.30 5.78
C ASN A 410 -43.15 -18.41 4.25
N SER A 411 -43.59 -19.60 3.82
CA SER A 411 -43.81 -19.93 2.42
C SER A 411 -45.00 -19.20 1.79
N THR A 412 -45.94 -18.67 2.58
CA THR A 412 -47.17 -18.03 2.05
C THR A 412 -46.89 -16.77 1.23
N TYR A 413 -45.79 -16.08 1.53
CA TYR A 413 -45.26 -14.94 0.78
C TYR A 413 -43.90 -15.23 0.12
N GLY A 414 -43.49 -16.50 0.09
CA GLY A 414 -42.31 -16.96 -0.65
C GLY A 414 -40.97 -16.88 0.10
N TYR A 415 -40.92 -16.44 1.35
CA TYR A 415 -39.66 -16.44 2.13
C TYR A 415 -39.44 -17.82 2.78
N THR A 416 -38.81 -18.72 2.03
CA THR A 416 -38.49 -20.08 2.50
C THR A 416 -37.07 -20.17 3.03
N LYS A 417 -36.80 -21.23 3.80
CA LYS A 417 -35.43 -21.55 4.24
C LYS A 417 -34.46 -21.70 3.07
N GLU A 418 -34.92 -22.31 1.97
CA GLU A 418 -34.11 -22.47 0.75
C GLU A 418 -33.62 -21.13 0.21
N ILE A 419 -34.51 -20.12 0.13
CA ILE A 419 -34.14 -18.78 -0.33
C ILE A 419 -33.29 -18.04 0.69
N ALA A 420 -33.61 -18.15 1.99
CA ALA A 420 -32.87 -17.46 3.03
C ALA A 420 -31.44 -17.98 3.21
N ASP A 421 -31.19 -19.25 2.87
CA ASP A 421 -29.90 -19.91 3.04
C ASP A 421 -29.07 -19.97 1.75
N VAL A 422 -29.53 -19.47 0.59
CA VAL A 422 -28.67 -19.40 -0.61
C VAL A 422 -27.49 -18.42 -0.41
N PRO A 423 -26.41 -18.51 -1.20
CA PRO A 423 -25.32 -17.54 -1.14
C PRO A 423 -25.75 -16.11 -1.49
N TYR A 424 -25.02 -15.12 -1.00
CA TYR A 424 -25.36 -13.68 -1.14
C TYR A 424 -25.73 -13.25 -2.56
N ASN A 425 -24.95 -13.67 -3.55
CA ASN A 425 -25.17 -13.30 -4.95
C ASN A 425 -26.51 -13.83 -5.46
N LEU A 426 -26.92 -15.03 -5.04
CA LEU A 426 -28.22 -15.58 -5.39
C LEU A 426 -29.36 -14.88 -4.65
N LYS A 427 -29.15 -14.49 -3.37
CA LYS A 427 -30.14 -13.66 -2.64
C LYS A 427 -30.36 -12.31 -3.33
N MET A 428 -29.29 -11.65 -3.78
CA MET A 428 -29.37 -10.39 -4.49
C MET A 428 -30.09 -10.54 -5.84
N ASN A 429 -29.76 -11.59 -6.61
CA ASN A 429 -30.43 -11.86 -7.88
C ASN A 429 -31.93 -12.15 -7.69
N GLU A 430 -32.29 -12.93 -6.67
CA GLU A 430 -33.70 -13.17 -6.34
C GLU A 430 -34.40 -11.87 -5.93
N TYR A 431 -33.77 -11.05 -5.09
CA TYR A 431 -34.28 -9.72 -4.71
C TYR A 431 -34.56 -8.85 -5.93
N LEU A 432 -33.59 -8.72 -6.85
CA LEU A 432 -33.74 -7.97 -8.10
C LEU A 432 -34.88 -8.52 -8.97
N ALA A 433 -34.99 -9.84 -9.09
CA ALA A 433 -36.05 -10.50 -9.85
C ALA A 433 -37.45 -10.26 -9.25
N VAL A 434 -37.56 -10.27 -7.91
CA VAL A 434 -38.81 -9.99 -7.19
C VAL A 434 -39.22 -8.53 -7.33
N VAL A 435 -38.28 -7.59 -7.20
CA VAL A 435 -38.54 -6.15 -7.42
C VAL A 435 -38.96 -5.87 -8.87
N LYS A 436 -38.31 -6.49 -9.86
CA LYS A 436 -38.71 -6.37 -11.28
C LYS A 436 -40.13 -6.85 -11.53
N ARG A 437 -40.49 -8.01 -10.97
CA ARG A 437 -41.86 -8.55 -11.06
C ARG A 437 -42.85 -7.56 -10.46
N PHE A 438 -42.57 -7.05 -9.25
CA PHE A 438 -43.40 -6.03 -8.62
C PHE A 438 -43.58 -4.79 -9.49
N ILE A 439 -42.51 -4.20 -10.02
CA ILE A 439 -42.59 -3.01 -10.89
C ILE A 439 -43.42 -3.25 -12.17
N ARG A 440 -43.32 -4.45 -12.75
CA ARG A 440 -44.11 -4.83 -13.92
C ARG A 440 -45.59 -4.91 -13.58
N ASP A 441 -45.90 -5.51 -12.43
CA ASP A 441 -47.26 -5.81 -11.99
C ASP A 441 -47.89 -4.60 -11.25
N MET A 442 -47.14 -3.52 -11.00
CA MET A 442 -47.58 -2.28 -10.30
C MET A 442 -48.89 -1.66 -10.82
N ASN A 443 -49.16 -1.79 -12.13
CA ASN A 443 -50.35 -1.18 -12.72
C ASN A 443 -51.64 -1.81 -12.17
N ASP A 444 -51.56 -3.02 -11.63
CA ASP A 444 -52.69 -3.73 -11.03
C ASP A 444 -52.93 -3.30 -9.56
N PHE A 445 -52.03 -2.50 -8.99
CA PHE A 445 -52.07 -2.04 -7.59
C PHE A 445 -52.51 -0.58 -7.46
N SER A 446 -53.32 -0.04 -8.39
CA SER A 446 -53.86 1.31 -8.25
C SER A 446 -54.60 1.43 -6.91
N PRO A 447 -54.10 2.23 -5.95
CA PRO A 447 -54.70 2.25 -4.63
C PRO A 447 -56.10 2.84 -4.72
N GLU A 448 -57.02 2.17 -4.04
CA GLU A 448 -58.38 2.63 -3.85
C GLU A 448 -58.39 3.62 -2.68
N GLY A 449 -59.04 4.78 -2.87
CA GLY A 449 -59.25 5.76 -1.81
C GLY A 449 -58.32 6.97 -1.82
N ASN A 450 -58.60 7.91 -0.93
CA ASN A 450 -57.89 9.19 -0.81
C ASN A 450 -56.84 9.13 0.31
N PHE A 451 -55.58 9.47 0.00
CA PHE A 451 -54.48 9.52 0.98
C PHE A 451 -54.79 10.36 2.22
N PHE A 452 -55.58 11.44 2.09
CA PHE A 452 -55.93 12.32 3.22
C PHE A 452 -57.14 11.83 4.04
N ASN A 453 -57.85 10.81 3.56
CA ASN A 453 -58.91 10.19 4.33
C ASN A 453 -58.28 9.14 5.25
N GLU A 454 -58.37 9.37 6.55
CA GLU A 454 -57.81 8.49 7.59
C GLU A 454 -58.20 7.02 7.40
N ASN A 455 -59.46 6.73 7.05
CA ASN A 455 -59.94 5.35 6.87
C ASN A 455 -59.37 4.69 5.60
N ASP A 456 -59.28 5.46 4.51
CA ASP A 456 -58.71 4.99 3.25
C ASP A 456 -57.21 4.74 3.43
N LEU A 457 -56.51 5.65 4.11
CA LEU A 457 -55.09 5.51 4.43
C LEU A 457 -54.83 4.32 5.37
N TYR A 458 -55.66 4.12 6.40
CA TYR A 458 -55.58 2.95 7.27
C TYR A 458 -55.74 1.64 6.47
N TYR A 459 -56.69 1.61 5.53
CA TYR A 459 -56.86 0.48 4.63
C TYR A 459 -55.65 0.27 3.71
N GLN A 460 -55.11 1.33 3.11
CA GLN A 460 -53.90 1.29 2.29
C GLN A 460 -52.68 0.80 3.08
N ILE A 461 -52.51 1.25 4.32
CA ILE A 461 -51.48 0.77 5.25
C ILE A 461 -51.63 -0.73 5.50
N ASN A 462 -52.83 -1.19 5.84
CA ASN A 462 -53.06 -2.61 6.09
C ASN A 462 -52.87 -3.44 4.83
N ASN A 463 -53.23 -2.93 3.65
CA ASN A 463 -52.97 -3.58 2.38
C ASN A 463 -51.46 -3.68 2.11
N ALA A 464 -50.70 -2.60 2.34
CA ALA A 464 -49.24 -2.57 2.17
C ALA A 464 -48.53 -3.55 3.11
N ILE A 465 -48.83 -3.50 4.42
CA ILE A 465 -48.21 -4.37 5.43
C ILE A 465 -48.54 -5.84 5.16
N ASN A 466 -49.78 -6.12 4.74
CA ASN A 466 -50.20 -7.49 4.46
C ASN A 466 -49.80 -8.00 3.09
N ASN A 467 -49.31 -7.13 2.21
CA ASN A 467 -48.89 -7.50 0.88
C ASN A 467 -47.74 -8.52 0.91
N LYS A 468 -47.86 -9.57 0.10
CA LYS A 468 -46.86 -10.64 0.02
C LYS A 468 -45.48 -10.10 -0.39
N PHE A 469 -45.43 -9.17 -1.33
CA PHE A 469 -44.17 -8.57 -1.79
C PHE A 469 -43.49 -7.80 -0.66
N ILE A 470 -44.22 -6.96 0.08
CA ILE A 470 -43.66 -6.17 1.19
C ILE A 470 -43.15 -7.07 2.32
N LYS A 471 -43.92 -8.10 2.72
CA LYS A 471 -43.48 -9.09 3.73
C LYS A 471 -42.22 -9.84 3.29
N TYR A 472 -42.17 -10.25 2.02
CA TYR A 472 -41.00 -10.89 1.43
C TYR A 472 -39.79 -9.96 1.43
N GLN A 473 -39.97 -8.73 0.95
CA GLN A 473 -38.92 -7.73 0.85
C GLN A 473 -38.33 -7.38 2.21
N LYS A 474 -39.18 -7.22 3.25
CA LYS A 474 -38.74 -6.98 4.62
C LYS A 474 -37.88 -8.14 5.14
N SER A 475 -38.33 -9.38 4.95
CA SER A 475 -37.61 -10.59 5.43
C SER A 475 -36.26 -10.75 4.73
N LEU A 476 -36.21 -10.55 3.41
CA LEU A 476 -34.98 -10.69 2.63
C LEU A 476 -34.01 -9.51 2.84
N LYS A 477 -34.52 -8.30 3.11
CA LYS A 477 -33.70 -7.11 3.40
C LYS A 477 -32.77 -7.37 4.58
N ASP A 478 -33.27 -7.91 5.68
CA ASP A 478 -32.46 -8.14 6.88
C ASP A 478 -31.31 -9.10 6.58
N ASP A 479 -31.54 -10.11 5.73
CA ASP A 479 -30.50 -11.05 5.26
C ASP A 479 -29.45 -10.41 4.36
N LEU A 480 -29.89 -9.60 3.41
CA LEU A 480 -28.98 -8.84 2.56
C LEU A 480 -28.16 -7.87 3.41
N PHE A 481 -28.78 -7.16 4.35
CA PHE A 481 -28.12 -6.14 5.17
C PHE A 481 -27.10 -6.74 6.12
N GLY A 482 -27.45 -7.83 6.81
CA GLY A 482 -26.51 -8.54 7.66
C GLY A 482 -25.28 -9.01 6.88
N THR A 483 -25.49 -9.50 5.66
CA THR A 483 -24.40 -9.96 4.79
C THR A 483 -23.53 -8.80 4.29
N ILE A 484 -24.14 -7.72 3.78
CA ILE A 484 -23.41 -6.54 3.32
C ILE A 484 -22.62 -5.92 4.49
N TYR A 485 -23.18 -5.89 5.71
CA TYR A 485 -22.51 -5.35 6.90
C TYR A 485 -21.24 -6.13 7.19
N ARG A 486 -21.38 -7.45 7.23
CA ARG A 486 -20.29 -8.36 7.52
C ARG A 486 -19.20 -8.31 6.44
N ILE A 487 -19.59 -8.21 5.17
CA ILE A 487 -18.64 -8.00 4.06
C ILE A 487 -17.85 -6.70 4.29
N ASN A 488 -18.51 -5.59 4.60
CA ASN A 488 -17.85 -4.31 4.83
C ASN A 488 -16.89 -4.35 6.05
N GLU A 489 -17.28 -5.01 7.13
CA GLU A 489 -16.44 -5.20 8.32
C GLU A 489 -15.19 -6.03 8.02
N LEU A 490 -15.36 -7.19 7.40
CA LEU A 490 -14.22 -8.05 7.00
C LEU A 490 -13.31 -7.36 6.00
N PHE A 491 -13.89 -6.60 5.06
CA PHE A 491 -13.12 -5.88 4.04
C PHE A 491 -12.31 -4.74 4.64
N LEU A 492 -12.85 -4.02 5.64
CA LEU A 492 -12.11 -3.01 6.38
C LEU A 492 -10.93 -3.65 7.16
N SER A 493 -11.17 -4.78 7.82
CA SER A 493 -10.11 -5.55 8.49
C SER A 493 -9.02 -6.00 7.51
N PHE A 494 -9.43 -6.45 6.31
CA PHE A 494 -8.52 -6.77 5.22
C PHE A 494 -7.70 -5.55 4.78
N MET A 495 -8.31 -4.37 4.67
CA MET A 495 -7.60 -3.13 4.33
C MET A 495 -6.54 -2.75 5.37
N TYR A 496 -6.86 -2.84 6.66
CA TYR A 496 -5.86 -2.67 7.72
C TYR A 496 -4.72 -3.68 7.62
N SER A 497 -5.05 -4.96 7.43
CA SER A 497 -4.06 -6.01 7.26
C SER A 497 -3.20 -5.80 6.01
N PHE A 498 -3.78 -5.30 4.92
CA PHE A 498 -3.08 -5.00 3.68
C PHE A 498 -2.08 -3.86 3.87
N ILE A 499 -2.50 -2.75 4.49
CA ILE A 499 -1.59 -1.64 4.79
C ILE A 499 -0.46 -2.09 5.72
N ASN A 500 -0.78 -2.84 6.79
CA ASN A 500 0.23 -3.38 7.70
C ASN A 500 1.21 -4.32 6.99
N LYS A 501 0.73 -5.18 6.07
CA LYS A 501 1.60 -6.03 5.26
C LYS A 501 2.52 -5.21 4.37
N CYS A 502 2.03 -4.12 3.77
CA CYS A 502 2.86 -3.20 2.99
C CYS A 502 3.90 -2.49 3.86
N VAL A 503 3.54 -2.06 5.08
CA VAL A 503 4.49 -1.51 6.04
C VAL A 503 5.60 -2.52 6.35
N VAL A 504 5.25 -3.76 6.70
CA VAL A 504 6.24 -4.82 6.97
C VAL A 504 7.11 -5.08 5.74
N GLN A 505 6.53 -5.11 4.54
CA GLN A 505 7.29 -5.26 3.30
C GLN A 505 8.27 -4.10 3.11
N THR A 506 7.87 -2.86 3.38
CA THR A 506 8.74 -1.68 3.36
C THR A 506 9.88 -1.77 4.37
N PHE A 507 9.64 -2.32 5.57
CA PHE A 507 10.71 -2.61 6.54
C PHE A 507 11.71 -3.64 6.01
N ILE A 508 11.23 -4.76 5.46
CA ILE A 508 12.08 -5.82 4.92
C ILE A 508 12.92 -5.29 3.76
N THR A 509 12.32 -4.55 2.82
CA THR A 509 13.06 -3.98 1.69
C THR A 509 14.06 -2.93 2.13
N TYR A 510 13.75 -2.14 3.16
CA TYR A 510 14.70 -1.21 3.77
C TYR A 510 15.92 -1.94 4.36
N ILE A 511 15.72 -2.99 5.16
CA ILE A 511 16.81 -3.78 5.76
C ILE A 511 17.69 -4.42 4.68
N ILE A 512 17.07 -5.02 3.65
CA ILE A 512 17.80 -5.60 2.51
C ILE A 512 18.64 -4.53 1.81
N ALA A 513 18.08 -3.33 1.62
CA ALA A 513 18.82 -2.23 1.02
C ALA A 513 19.99 -1.75 1.89
N LEU A 514 19.83 -1.69 3.22
CA LEU A 514 20.94 -1.37 4.12
C LEU A 514 22.07 -2.40 4.02
N ILE A 515 21.74 -3.69 4.05
CA ILE A 515 22.73 -4.77 3.92
C ILE A 515 23.43 -4.70 2.57
N ALA A 516 22.68 -4.50 1.48
CA ALA A 516 23.24 -4.36 0.14
C ALA A 516 24.18 -3.16 0.05
N MET A 517 23.82 -2.00 0.62
CA MET A 517 24.69 -0.82 0.68
C MET A 517 25.99 -1.10 1.45
N ILE A 518 25.92 -1.83 2.57
CA ILE A 518 27.12 -2.22 3.35
C ILE A 518 28.01 -3.18 2.57
N ILE A 519 27.42 -4.18 1.91
CA ILE A 519 28.14 -5.14 1.05
C ILE A 519 28.83 -4.39 -0.09
N CYS A 520 28.11 -3.50 -0.78
CA CYS A 520 28.67 -2.65 -1.83
C CYS A 520 29.82 -1.80 -1.31
N TYR A 521 29.68 -1.18 -0.14
CA TYR A 521 30.75 -0.42 0.48
C TYR A 521 32.00 -1.28 0.72
N LYS A 522 31.84 -2.44 1.36
CA LYS A 522 32.98 -3.32 1.68
C LYS A 522 33.61 -3.94 0.43
N PHE A 523 32.81 -4.48 -0.49
CA PHE A 523 33.33 -5.23 -1.64
C PHE A 523 33.80 -4.35 -2.78
N LEU A 524 33.08 -3.26 -3.08
CA LEU A 524 33.46 -2.40 -4.21
C LEU A 524 34.49 -1.37 -3.75
N PHE A 525 34.16 -0.57 -2.74
CA PHE A 525 34.97 0.59 -2.41
C PHE A 525 36.26 0.24 -1.67
N ILE A 526 36.21 -0.60 -0.64
CA ILE A 526 37.42 -0.99 0.09
C ILE A 526 38.35 -1.79 -0.81
N LYS A 527 37.82 -2.74 -1.59
CA LYS A 527 38.63 -3.55 -2.51
C LYS A 527 39.29 -2.70 -3.59
N VAL A 528 38.52 -1.84 -4.29
CA VAL A 528 39.07 -0.94 -5.31
C VAL A 528 40.11 0.00 -4.71
N LYS A 529 39.85 0.56 -3.51
CA LYS A 529 40.83 1.40 -2.80
C LYS A 529 42.13 0.64 -2.52
N LEU A 530 42.04 -0.55 -1.90
CA LEU A 530 43.21 -1.35 -1.54
C LEU A 530 43.99 -1.80 -2.77
N THR A 531 43.32 -2.22 -3.84
CA THR A 531 43.98 -2.57 -5.10
C THR A 531 44.72 -1.38 -5.69
N LYS A 532 44.11 -0.19 -5.71
CA LYS A 532 44.74 1.03 -6.23
C LYS A 532 45.86 1.54 -5.34
N GLU A 533 45.75 1.40 -4.02
CA GLU A 533 46.82 1.70 -3.07
C GLU A 533 48.02 0.78 -3.29
N LYS A 534 47.80 -0.53 -3.46
CA LYS A 534 48.87 -1.49 -3.79
C LYS A 534 49.51 -1.20 -5.14
N GLU A 535 48.73 -0.92 -6.19
CA GLU A 535 49.27 -0.54 -7.50
C GLU A 535 50.19 0.68 -7.39
N LEU A 536 49.77 1.72 -6.65
CA LEU A 536 50.59 2.91 -6.40
C LEU A 536 51.84 2.62 -5.56
N GLU A 537 51.73 1.75 -4.56
CA GLU A 537 52.85 1.33 -3.72
C GLU A 537 53.88 0.53 -4.53
N PHE A 538 53.45 -0.42 -5.36
CA PHE A 538 54.32 -1.13 -6.30
C PHE A 538 55.00 -0.14 -7.25
N LEU A 539 54.25 0.80 -7.81
CA LEU A 539 54.81 1.84 -8.68
C LEU A 539 55.90 2.64 -7.98
N SER A 540 55.65 3.01 -6.72
CA SER A 540 56.61 3.71 -5.87
C SER A 540 57.85 2.87 -5.62
N PHE A 541 57.70 1.59 -5.24
CA PHE A 541 58.81 0.67 -5.06
C PHE A 541 59.65 0.54 -6.32
N PHE A 542 59.01 0.38 -7.48
CA PHE A 542 59.70 0.36 -8.76
C PHE A 542 60.52 1.65 -8.92
N ILE A 543 59.91 2.83 -8.81
CA ILE A 543 60.61 4.12 -8.98
C ILE A 543 61.83 4.25 -8.04
N PHE A 544 61.73 3.78 -6.80
CA PHE A 544 62.82 3.88 -5.82
C PHE A 544 63.87 2.75 -5.89
N ILE A 545 63.62 1.68 -6.65
CA ILE A 545 64.61 0.63 -6.91
C ILE A 545 65.73 1.11 -7.84
N VAL A 546 65.49 2.16 -8.63
CA VAL A 546 66.49 2.68 -9.57
C VAL A 546 67.70 3.26 -8.81
N PRO A 547 68.94 2.84 -9.13
CA PRO A 547 70.15 3.29 -8.45
C PRO A 547 70.30 4.81 -8.48
N GLN A 548 70.69 5.41 -7.35
CA GLN A 548 70.86 6.86 -7.23
C GLN A 548 71.83 7.46 -8.26
N PHE A 549 72.84 6.69 -8.69
CA PHE A 549 73.76 7.13 -9.75
C PHE A 549 73.02 7.41 -11.07
N TYR A 550 72.06 6.55 -11.43
CA TYR A 550 71.28 6.74 -12.64
C TYR A 550 70.30 7.91 -12.49
N ILE A 551 69.67 8.03 -11.32
CA ILE A 551 68.78 9.16 -10.99
C ILE A 551 69.53 10.49 -11.17
N LYS A 552 70.75 10.63 -10.63
CA LYS A 552 71.56 11.86 -10.74
C LYS A 552 72.06 12.17 -12.15
N ASN A 553 72.19 11.15 -13.00
CA ASN A 553 72.69 11.31 -14.37
C ASN A 553 71.57 11.53 -15.41
N ASN A 554 70.31 11.27 -15.05
CA ASN A 554 69.16 11.51 -15.91
C ASN A 554 68.26 12.60 -15.31
N GLU A 555 68.46 13.84 -15.76
CA GLU A 555 67.73 15.02 -15.28
C GLU A 555 66.20 14.86 -15.39
N SER A 556 65.72 14.17 -16.45
CA SER A 556 64.28 13.91 -16.62
C SER A 556 63.72 12.98 -15.55
N TYR A 557 64.49 11.94 -15.16
CA TYR A 557 64.10 11.00 -14.12
C TYR A 557 64.19 11.62 -12.74
N GLN A 558 65.21 12.44 -12.48
CA GLN A 558 65.34 13.23 -11.25
C GLN A 558 64.18 14.21 -11.09
N ARG A 559 63.85 14.99 -12.14
CA ARG A 559 62.69 15.90 -12.13
C ARG A 559 61.38 15.16 -11.97
N PHE A 560 61.24 13.97 -12.53
CA PHE A 560 60.06 13.13 -12.34
C PHE A 560 59.89 12.70 -10.88
N ILE A 561 60.97 12.30 -10.19
CA ILE A 561 60.93 11.97 -8.76
C ILE A 561 60.62 13.20 -7.91
N GLU A 562 61.24 14.34 -8.19
CA GLU A 562 61.12 15.56 -7.38
C GLU A 562 59.78 16.29 -7.60
N THR A 563 59.26 16.28 -8.83
CA THR A 563 58.10 17.12 -9.23
C THR A 563 56.90 16.34 -9.77
N GLY A 564 57.05 15.04 -10.04
CA GLY A 564 55.99 14.20 -10.64
C GLY A 564 55.68 14.50 -12.10
N LYS A 565 56.50 15.32 -12.77
CA LYS A 565 56.33 15.71 -14.18
C LYS A 565 57.31 14.94 -15.07
N VAL A 566 56.80 14.49 -16.21
CA VAL A 566 57.59 13.91 -17.29
C VAL A 566 57.66 14.99 -18.37
N ASP A 567 58.87 15.40 -18.77
CA ASP A 567 59.02 16.29 -19.93
C ASP A 567 58.54 15.50 -21.16
N GLU A 568 57.46 15.99 -21.78
CA GLU A 568 56.88 15.43 -23.00
C GLU A 568 57.77 15.86 -24.18
N ASP A 569 58.50 14.90 -24.76
CA ASP A 569 59.05 15.00 -26.13
C ASP A 569 58.06 14.37 -27.12
#